data_AF-A0A9D9U4T3-F1
#
_entry.id   AF-A0A9D9U4T3-F1
#
_cell.length_a   1.000
_cell.length_b   1.000
_cell.length_c   1.000
_cell.angle_alpha   90.00
_cell.angle_beta   90.00
_cell.angle_gamma   90.00
#
_symmetry.space_group_name_H-M   'P 1'
#
loop_
_entity.id
_entity.type
_entity.pdbx_description
1 polymer ?
#
loop_
_entity_poly.entity_id
_entity_poly.type
_entity_poly.pdbx_seq_one_letter_code
_entity_poly.pdbx_strand_id
1 'polypeptide(L)'
;EPDPLQKKIFTERLDNLLLHRVWGYVILLAVLFLLFQCVFWIAQYPMDWIEIGFAELSGGLSSVLPDNRWTDLLINGVLAGLSGILVFVPQIMILFGLITLLEDTGYMARISFLSDRLMRSVGLNGKSVMPMISGFACAVPAIMSARNIENRKERLLTILITPLMSCSARLPVYTILIGLVIPKTYLLGFLGVQGLVMMGLYLLGLVMALIVSYVAKWFINIKERSFFILELPTYRSPRWNNLIPTMISKAKIFVFDAGKVIMVISLILWGLSSFGPGRSMQRVTERYEQLKTQPGANHAQLNKELSTAKLESSYAGILGKTIEPVITPLGYDWKIGIALITSFAAREVFVGTMATLYSVGDDDADGLVLKEKMKAAKRPDGTPVFNLASGLSLMIFYVFAMQCMSTLVIVKKETKTWKWPIIQLIYMTGLAYVMSWIVYQIFK
;
A
#
# COMPACT_ATOMS: atom_id res chain seq x y z
N GLU A 1 4.64 2.75 -45.54
CA GLU A 1 5.10 3.42 -44.30
C GLU A 1 5.21 4.92 -44.58
N PRO A 2 4.97 5.81 -43.60
CA PRO A 2 5.17 7.24 -43.82
C PRO A 2 6.65 7.55 -44.09
N ASP A 3 6.89 8.56 -44.94
CA ASP A 3 8.20 9.07 -45.35
C ASP A 3 9.07 9.41 -44.11
N PRO A 4 10.33 8.95 -44.00
CA PRO A 4 11.21 9.23 -42.86
C PRO A 4 11.34 10.73 -42.51
N LEU A 5 11.25 11.63 -43.51
CA LEU A 5 11.23 13.08 -43.28
C LEU A 5 9.99 13.56 -42.51
N GLN A 6 8.81 13.04 -42.85
CA GLN A 6 7.56 13.38 -42.17
C GLN A 6 7.55 12.88 -40.72
N LYS A 7 8.10 11.69 -40.46
CA LYS A 7 8.26 11.16 -39.09
C LYS A 7 9.17 12.04 -38.24
N LYS A 8 10.25 12.59 -38.82
CA LYS A 8 11.17 13.49 -38.15
C LYS A 8 10.51 14.82 -37.81
N ILE A 9 9.82 15.44 -38.77
CA ILE A 9 9.09 16.71 -38.56
C ILE A 9 7.97 16.56 -37.53
N PHE A 10 7.21 15.46 -37.56
CA PHE A 10 6.18 15.17 -36.57
C PHE A 10 6.77 15.01 -35.16
N THR A 11 7.89 14.29 -35.05
CA THR A 11 8.62 14.10 -33.78
C THR A 11 9.13 15.44 -33.25
N GLU A 12 9.74 16.28 -34.08
CA GLU A 12 10.26 17.60 -33.68
C GLU A 12 9.14 18.55 -33.21
N ARG A 13 7.98 18.56 -33.88
CA ARG A 13 6.83 19.37 -33.42
C ARG A 13 6.30 18.91 -32.07
N LEU A 14 6.22 17.59 -31.86
CA LEU A 14 5.71 17.02 -30.62
C LEU A 14 6.72 17.23 -29.47
N ASP A 15 8.01 17.06 -29.74
CA ASP A 15 9.08 17.33 -28.77
C ASP A 15 9.13 18.82 -28.37
N ASN A 16 8.89 19.76 -29.29
CA ASN A 16 8.81 21.19 -28.95
C ASN A 16 7.70 21.51 -27.94
N LEU A 17 6.57 20.79 -28.00
CA LEU A 17 5.49 20.94 -27.03
C LEU A 17 5.79 20.23 -25.71
N LEU A 18 6.26 18.98 -25.79
CA LEU A 18 6.47 18.09 -24.64
C LEU A 18 7.73 18.41 -23.82
N LEU A 19 8.75 19.01 -24.44
CA LEU A 19 10.00 19.41 -23.79
C LEU A 19 10.04 20.90 -23.44
N HIS A 20 8.96 21.63 -23.67
CA HIS A 20 8.88 23.04 -23.30
C HIS A 20 9.04 23.22 -21.78
N ARG A 21 9.77 24.25 -21.35
CA ARG A 21 10.18 24.47 -19.94
C ARG A 21 9.03 24.49 -18.93
N VAL A 22 7.83 24.91 -19.34
CA VAL A 22 6.63 24.98 -18.48
C VAL A 22 5.59 23.95 -18.90
N TRP A 23 5.12 24.05 -20.15
CA TRP A 23 4.16 23.11 -20.74
C TRP A 23 4.60 21.64 -20.68
N GLY A 24 5.89 21.33 -20.76
CA GLY A 24 6.38 19.96 -20.59
C GLY A 24 6.05 19.38 -19.22
N TYR A 25 6.25 20.13 -18.13
CA TYR A 25 5.89 19.68 -16.77
C TYR A 25 4.38 19.62 -16.58
N VAL A 26 3.63 20.54 -17.18
CA VAL A 26 2.15 20.52 -17.13
C VAL A 26 1.61 19.27 -17.84
N ILE A 27 2.12 18.95 -19.03
CA ILE A 27 1.71 17.75 -19.78
C ILE A 27 2.16 16.49 -19.06
N LEU A 28 3.37 16.46 -18.48
CA LEU A 28 3.82 15.35 -17.64
C LEU A 28 2.85 15.10 -16.47
N LEU A 29 2.47 16.16 -15.74
CA LEU A 29 1.52 16.06 -14.65
C LEU A 29 0.13 15.62 -15.14
N ALA A 30 -0.32 16.11 -16.29
CA ALA A 30 -1.60 15.71 -16.88
C ALA A 30 -1.61 14.24 -17.32
N VAL A 31 -0.54 13.76 -17.96
CA VAL A 31 -0.38 12.34 -18.34
C VAL A 31 -0.32 11.46 -17.09
N LEU A 32 0.41 11.88 -16.07
CA LEU A 32 0.49 11.16 -14.81
C LEU A 32 -0.87 11.12 -14.09
N PHE A 33 -1.58 12.24 -14.07
CA PHE A 33 -2.95 12.33 -13.54
C PHE A 33 -3.90 11.39 -14.28
N LEU A 34 -3.87 11.39 -15.62
CA LEU A 34 -4.69 10.51 -16.44
C LEU A 34 -4.34 9.04 -16.21
N LEU A 35 -3.05 8.70 -16.09
CA LEU A 35 -2.61 7.36 -15.75
C LEU A 35 -3.21 6.91 -14.42
N PHE A 36 -3.08 7.70 -13.35
CA PHE A 36 -3.66 7.36 -12.05
C PHE A 36 -5.18 7.25 -12.11
N GLN A 37 -5.85 8.22 -12.72
CA GLN A 37 -7.31 8.21 -12.85
C GLN A 37 -7.79 6.96 -13.58
N CYS A 38 -7.15 6.58 -14.69
CA CYS A 38 -7.47 5.36 -15.41
C CYS A 38 -7.22 4.11 -14.58
N VAL A 39 -6.07 4.02 -13.88
CA VAL A 39 -5.77 2.85 -13.04
C VAL A 39 -6.81 2.68 -11.94
N PHE A 40 -7.18 3.73 -11.22
CA PHE A 40 -8.14 3.62 -10.12
C PHE A 40 -9.55 3.39 -10.61
N TRP A 41 -10.01 4.20 -11.57
CA TRP A 41 -11.38 4.12 -12.04
C TRP A 41 -11.66 2.82 -12.79
N ILE A 42 -10.76 2.39 -13.67
CA ILE A 42 -10.97 1.16 -14.46
C ILE A 42 -10.72 -0.09 -13.61
N ALA A 43 -9.78 -0.07 -12.67
CA ALA A 43 -9.50 -1.25 -11.85
C ALA A 43 -10.55 -1.53 -10.77
N GLN A 44 -11.30 -0.52 -10.30
CA GLN A 44 -12.36 -0.73 -9.30
C GLN A 44 -13.41 -1.74 -9.77
N TYR A 45 -13.93 -1.61 -10.99
CA TYR A 45 -14.94 -2.52 -11.52
C TYR A 45 -14.57 -4.03 -11.45
N PRO A 46 -13.43 -4.48 -12.00
CA PRO A 46 -13.03 -5.87 -11.91
C PRO A 46 -12.57 -6.27 -10.49
N MET A 47 -12.12 -5.33 -9.64
CA MET A 47 -11.82 -5.60 -8.24
C MET A 47 -13.09 -5.98 -7.49
N ASP A 48 -14.13 -5.16 -7.59
CA ASP A 48 -15.42 -5.36 -6.92
C ASP A 48 -16.08 -6.66 -7.38
N TRP A 49 -15.99 -7.02 -8.67
CA TRP A 49 -16.49 -8.30 -9.17
C TRP A 49 -15.79 -9.51 -8.56
N ILE A 50 -14.47 -9.42 -8.34
CA ILE A 50 -13.72 -10.49 -7.68
C ILE A 50 -14.12 -10.56 -6.20
N GLU A 51 -14.23 -9.42 -5.50
CA GLU A 51 -14.65 -9.38 -4.09
C GLU A 51 -16.03 -9.99 -3.89
N ILE A 52 -17.02 -9.58 -4.70
CA ILE A 52 -18.39 -10.13 -4.66
C ILE A 52 -18.37 -11.63 -4.93
N GLY A 53 -17.65 -12.07 -5.98
CA GLY A 53 -17.57 -13.49 -6.32
C GLY A 53 -16.97 -14.34 -5.19
N PHE A 54 -15.95 -13.82 -4.48
CA PHE A 54 -15.36 -14.50 -3.33
C PHE A 54 -16.25 -14.44 -2.09
N ALA A 55 -17.01 -13.35 -1.88
CA ALA A 55 -17.96 -13.21 -0.78
C ALA A 55 -19.17 -14.16 -0.93
N GLU A 56 -19.70 -14.31 -2.14
CA GLU A 56 -20.76 -15.29 -2.43
C GLU A 56 -20.25 -16.72 -2.24
N LEU A 57 -19.01 -16.99 -2.67
CA LEU A 57 -18.39 -18.30 -2.48
C LEU A 57 -18.16 -18.61 -0.99
N SER A 58 -17.67 -17.66 -0.20
CA SER A 58 -17.45 -17.85 1.25
C SER A 58 -18.76 -18.01 2.02
N GLY A 59 -19.79 -17.21 1.71
CA GLY A 59 -21.12 -17.33 2.28
C GLY A 59 -21.80 -18.64 1.92
N GLY A 60 -21.70 -19.06 0.64
CA GLY A 60 -22.20 -20.34 0.16
C GLY A 60 -21.54 -21.52 0.87
N LEU A 61 -20.20 -21.53 0.98
CA LEU A 61 -19.48 -22.56 1.71
C LEU A 61 -19.85 -22.60 3.19
N SER A 62 -20.04 -21.45 3.84
CA SER A 62 -20.43 -21.36 5.26
C SER A 62 -21.81 -21.95 5.52
N SER A 63 -22.71 -21.90 4.54
CA SER A 63 -24.07 -22.46 4.67
C SER A 63 -24.13 -23.99 4.48
N VAL A 64 -23.18 -24.56 3.73
CA VAL A 64 -23.17 -25.99 3.35
C VAL A 64 -22.25 -26.81 4.25
N LEU A 65 -21.14 -26.22 4.70
CA LEU A 65 -20.14 -26.93 5.50
C LEU A 65 -20.47 -26.84 7.00
N PRO A 66 -20.24 -27.91 7.78
CA PRO A 66 -20.39 -27.87 9.22
C PRO A 66 -19.39 -26.92 9.88
N ASP A 67 -19.79 -26.33 11.01
CA ASP A 67 -18.98 -25.43 11.85
C ASP A 67 -17.80 -26.15 12.51
N ASN A 68 -16.76 -26.41 11.71
CA ASN A 68 -15.55 -27.10 12.12
C ASN A 68 -14.32 -26.22 11.88
N ARG A 69 -13.25 -26.45 12.64
CA ARG A 69 -11.97 -25.72 12.49
C ARG A 69 -11.37 -25.78 11.08
N TRP A 70 -11.63 -26.87 10.35
CA TRP A 70 -11.19 -27.02 8.96
C TRP A 70 -11.96 -26.12 8.01
N THR A 71 -13.27 -25.97 8.24
CA THR A 71 -14.14 -25.03 7.50
C THR A 71 -13.66 -23.60 7.74
N ASP A 72 -13.40 -23.23 9.00
CA ASP A 72 -12.88 -21.92 9.37
C ASP A 72 -11.52 -21.63 8.72
N LEU A 73 -10.58 -22.58 8.72
CA LEU A 73 -9.29 -22.46 8.03
C LEU A 73 -9.45 -22.26 6.52
N LEU A 74 -10.37 -23.00 5.90
CA LEU A 74 -10.57 -22.95 4.46
C LEU A 74 -11.20 -21.60 4.05
N ILE A 75 -12.20 -21.14 4.80
CA ILE A 75 -12.93 -19.89 4.52
C ILE A 75 -12.11 -18.67 4.96
N ASN A 76 -11.78 -18.56 6.25
CA ASN A 76 -11.16 -17.38 6.83
C ASN A 76 -9.62 -17.36 6.69
N GLY A 77 -8.99 -18.48 6.36
CA GLY A 77 -7.55 -18.56 6.11
C GLY A 77 -7.19 -18.55 4.62
N VAL A 78 -7.65 -19.58 3.89
CA VAL A 78 -7.25 -19.84 2.49
C VAL A 78 -8.04 -18.97 1.51
N LEU A 79 -9.38 -19.00 1.56
CA LEU A 79 -10.24 -18.22 0.66
C LEU A 79 -10.04 -16.72 0.86
N ALA A 80 -10.00 -16.26 2.11
CA ALA A 80 -9.67 -14.86 2.43
C ALA A 80 -8.30 -14.45 1.84
N GLY A 81 -7.28 -15.31 1.98
CA GLY A 81 -5.97 -15.08 1.40
C GLY A 81 -5.97 -15.06 -0.14
N LEU A 82 -6.72 -15.95 -0.79
CA LEU A 82 -6.86 -16.00 -2.25
C LEU A 82 -7.61 -14.80 -2.81
N SER A 83 -8.70 -14.39 -2.15
CA SER A 83 -9.45 -13.18 -2.49
C SER A 83 -8.51 -11.97 -2.46
N GLY A 84 -7.77 -11.79 -1.36
CA GLY A 84 -6.79 -10.71 -1.24
C GLY A 84 -5.73 -10.70 -2.34
N ILE A 85 -5.31 -11.86 -2.85
CA ILE A 85 -4.34 -11.93 -3.97
C ILE A 85 -4.99 -11.55 -5.31
N LEU A 86 -6.16 -12.12 -5.61
CA LEU A 86 -6.78 -12.00 -6.93
C LEU A 86 -7.37 -10.62 -7.18
N VAL A 87 -7.86 -9.95 -6.13
CA VAL A 87 -8.38 -8.58 -6.21
C VAL A 87 -7.33 -7.61 -6.79
N PHE A 88 -6.03 -7.77 -6.54
CA PHE A 88 -5.02 -6.84 -7.11
C PHE A 88 -4.61 -7.12 -8.56
N VAL A 89 -4.96 -8.30 -9.09
CA VAL A 89 -4.52 -8.70 -10.43
C VAL A 89 -4.98 -7.72 -11.52
N PRO A 90 -6.25 -7.29 -11.58
CA PRO A 90 -6.71 -6.31 -12.58
C PRO A 90 -5.96 -4.98 -12.48
N GLN A 91 -5.75 -4.46 -11.27
CA GLN A 91 -5.06 -3.19 -11.06
C GLN A 91 -3.61 -3.24 -11.57
N ILE A 92 -2.89 -4.32 -11.28
CA ILE A 92 -1.52 -4.54 -11.74
C ILE A 92 -1.48 -4.67 -13.26
N MET A 93 -2.42 -5.42 -13.86
CA MET A 93 -2.51 -5.57 -15.31
C MET A 93 -2.68 -4.21 -16.00
N ILE A 94 -3.68 -3.43 -15.58
CA ILE A 94 -3.99 -2.12 -16.19
C ILE A 94 -2.79 -1.16 -16.06
N LEU A 95 -2.21 -1.07 -14.87
CA LEU A 95 -1.03 -0.24 -14.62
C LEU A 95 0.11 -0.57 -15.59
N PHE A 96 0.47 -1.86 -15.69
CA PHE A 96 1.56 -2.28 -16.56
C PHE A 96 1.22 -2.12 -18.04
N GLY A 97 -0.04 -2.28 -18.42
CA GLY A 97 -0.52 -1.98 -19.77
C GLY A 97 -0.27 -0.51 -20.12
N LEU A 98 -0.63 0.41 -19.24
CA LEU A 98 -0.41 1.84 -19.43
C LEU A 98 1.08 2.23 -19.41
N ILE A 99 1.89 1.63 -18.54
CA ILE A 99 3.35 1.86 -18.53
C ILE A 99 3.98 1.36 -19.84
N THR A 100 3.60 0.16 -20.30
CA THR A 100 4.10 -0.43 -21.55
C THR A 100 3.67 0.44 -22.75
N LEU A 101 2.46 0.98 -22.72
CA LEU A 101 1.97 1.94 -23.72
C LEU A 101 2.83 3.21 -23.78
N LEU A 102 3.20 3.79 -22.62
CA LEU A 102 4.08 4.97 -22.56
C LEU A 102 5.54 4.67 -22.97
N GLU A 103 5.99 3.44 -22.74
CA GLU A 103 7.32 2.98 -23.13
C GLU A 103 7.41 2.72 -24.65
N ASP A 104 6.46 1.97 -25.21
CA ASP A 104 6.40 1.65 -26.65
C ASP A 104 6.21 2.90 -27.52
N THR A 105 5.49 3.92 -27.02
CA THR A 105 5.31 5.20 -27.72
C THR A 105 6.56 6.08 -27.70
N GLY A 106 7.55 5.78 -26.84
CA GLY A 106 8.76 6.58 -26.68
C GLY A 106 8.57 7.84 -25.83
N TYR A 107 7.40 8.04 -25.21
CA TYR A 107 7.15 9.17 -24.31
C TYR A 107 8.04 9.10 -23.05
N MET A 108 8.33 7.89 -22.56
CA MET A 108 9.19 7.66 -21.39
C MET A 108 10.59 8.30 -21.50
N ALA A 109 11.18 8.32 -22.70
CA ALA A 109 12.48 8.98 -22.93
C ALA A 109 12.42 10.49 -22.67
N ARG A 110 11.29 11.14 -23.03
CA ARG A 110 11.07 12.58 -22.84
C ARG A 110 10.81 12.91 -21.38
N ILE A 111 10.01 12.10 -20.68
CA ILE A 111 9.79 12.24 -19.23
C ILE A 111 11.14 12.22 -18.51
N SER A 112 11.99 11.25 -18.86
CA SER A 112 13.31 11.08 -18.26
C SER A 112 14.20 12.31 -18.51
N PHE A 113 14.21 12.84 -19.74
CA PHE A 113 14.96 14.04 -20.09
C PHE A 113 14.47 15.30 -19.34
N LEU A 114 13.15 15.55 -19.32
CA LEU A 114 12.55 16.69 -18.64
C LEU A 114 12.83 16.69 -17.12
N SER A 115 12.86 15.49 -16.53
CA SER A 115 13.04 15.31 -15.10
C SER A 115 14.51 15.18 -14.68
N ASP A 116 15.45 15.05 -15.63
CA ASP A 116 16.87 14.82 -15.34
C ASP A 116 17.47 15.93 -14.48
N ARG A 117 17.14 17.19 -14.77
CA ARG A 117 17.62 18.34 -13.99
C ARG A 117 17.24 18.25 -12.51
N LEU A 118 16.00 17.82 -12.23
CA LEU A 118 15.51 17.64 -10.86
C LEU A 118 16.21 16.44 -10.19
N MET A 119 16.28 15.31 -10.89
CA MET A 119 16.90 14.08 -10.38
C MET A 119 18.39 14.23 -10.08
N ARG A 120 19.13 14.95 -10.93
CA ARG A 120 20.56 15.17 -10.75
C ARG A 120 20.88 15.96 -9.48
N SER A 121 19.98 16.85 -9.04
CA SER A 121 20.15 17.61 -7.79
C SER A 121 20.20 16.71 -6.54
N VAL A 122 19.45 15.60 -6.57
CA VAL A 122 19.39 14.62 -5.49
C VAL A 122 20.36 13.44 -5.69
N GLY A 123 21.15 13.44 -6.77
CA GLY A 123 22.14 12.40 -7.06
C GLY A 123 21.57 11.18 -7.80
N LEU A 124 20.47 11.37 -8.54
CA LEU A 124 19.81 10.37 -9.38
C LEU A 124 19.92 10.73 -10.87
N ASN A 125 19.51 9.79 -11.72
CA ASN A 125 19.44 9.94 -13.17
C ASN A 125 18.02 10.33 -13.60
N GLY A 126 17.85 10.99 -14.75
CA GLY A 126 16.53 11.12 -15.39
C GLY A 126 15.80 9.78 -15.58
N LYS A 127 16.54 8.68 -15.84
CA LYS A 127 15.98 7.30 -15.91
C LYS A 127 15.33 6.83 -14.60
N SER A 128 15.70 7.40 -13.44
CA SER A 128 15.13 7.05 -12.13
C SER A 128 13.67 7.48 -11.96
N VAL A 129 13.17 8.40 -12.79
CA VAL A 129 11.78 8.84 -12.75
C VAL A 129 10.81 7.73 -13.14
N MET A 130 11.20 6.84 -14.05
CA MET A 130 10.37 5.71 -14.47
C MET A 130 10.03 4.76 -13.30
N PRO A 131 11.01 4.27 -12.51
CA PRO A 131 10.74 3.59 -11.24
C PRO A 131 9.92 4.41 -10.26
N MET A 132 10.23 5.69 -10.03
CA MET A 132 9.52 6.50 -9.04
C MET A 132 8.04 6.69 -9.38
N ILE A 133 7.71 6.98 -10.64
CA ILE A 133 6.33 7.07 -11.12
C ILE A 133 5.61 5.73 -10.96
N SER A 134 6.24 4.64 -11.38
CA SER A 134 5.67 3.30 -11.20
C SER A 134 5.46 2.95 -9.72
N GLY A 135 6.26 3.52 -8.81
CA GLY A 135 6.22 3.25 -7.37
C GLY A 135 4.95 3.74 -6.69
N PHE A 136 4.36 4.84 -7.19
CA PHE A 136 3.05 5.34 -6.74
C PHE A 136 1.90 4.39 -7.04
N ALA A 137 2.06 3.52 -8.03
CA ALA A 137 1.10 2.49 -8.28
C ALA A 137 1.48 1.23 -7.51
N CYS A 138 2.66 0.64 -7.78
CA CYS A 138 3.18 -0.46 -6.99
C CYS A 138 4.71 -0.45 -6.91
N ALA A 139 5.26 -0.65 -5.71
CA ALA A 139 6.69 -0.63 -5.48
C ALA A 139 7.43 -1.85 -6.07
N VAL A 140 6.80 -3.03 -6.14
CA VAL A 140 7.41 -4.24 -6.71
C VAL A 140 7.85 -4.05 -8.18
N PRO A 141 6.95 -3.68 -9.10
CA PRO A 141 7.30 -3.50 -10.50
C PRO A 141 8.21 -2.30 -10.75
N ALA A 142 8.07 -1.25 -9.94
CA ALA A 142 8.93 -0.09 -9.95
C ALA A 142 10.39 -0.44 -9.62
N ILE A 143 10.61 -1.29 -8.61
CA ILE A 143 11.96 -1.75 -8.26
C ILE A 143 12.57 -2.60 -9.38
N MET A 144 11.76 -3.40 -10.09
CA MET A 144 12.23 -4.17 -11.25
C MET A 144 12.61 -3.29 -12.44
N SER A 145 11.91 -2.17 -12.68
CA SER A 145 12.23 -1.26 -13.79
C SER A 145 13.51 -0.46 -13.54
N ALA A 146 13.99 -0.39 -12.29
CA ALA A 146 15.29 0.21 -11.96
C ALA A 146 16.48 -0.52 -12.62
N ARG A 147 16.29 -1.73 -13.16
CA ARG A 147 17.30 -2.45 -13.96
C ARG A 147 17.77 -1.67 -15.20
N ASN A 148 16.95 -0.77 -15.72
CA ASN A 148 17.30 0.08 -16.86
C ASN A 148 18.33 1.18 -16.51
N ILE A 149 18.66 1.35 -15.23
CA ILE A 149 19.68 2.28 -14.75
C ILE A 149 21.03 1.57 -14.74
N GLU A 150 21.94 2.03 -15.59
CA GLU A 150 23.27 1.43 -15.80
C GLU A 150 24.19 1.62 -14.58
N ASN A 151 24.19 2.83 -14.01
CA ASN A 151 25.02 3.15 -12.85
C ASN A 151 24.50 2.47 -11.59
N ARG A 152 25.36 1.70 -10.92
CA ARG A 152 24.98 0.89 -9.74
C ARG A 152 24.58 1.76 -8.54
N LYS A 153 25.20 2.92 -8.37
CA LYS A 153 24.88 3.86 -7.28
C LYS A 153 23.47 4.43 -7.47
N GLU A 154 23.19 4.95 -8.66
CA GLU A 154 21.90 5.56 -9.00
C GLU A 154 20.79 4.51 -8.96
N ARG A 155 21.06 3.30 -9.47
CA ARG A 155 20.14 2.16 -9.40
C ARG A 155 19.78 1.82 -7.96
N LEU A 156 20.79 1.69 -7.09
CA LEU A 156 20.57 1.34 -5.70
C LEU A 156 19.81 2.44 -4.93
N LEU A 157 20.18 3.71 -5.13
CA LEU A 157 19.44 4.83 -4.54
C LEU A 157 17.97 4.82 -4.99
N THR A 158 17.72 4.58 -6.28
CA THR A 158 16.36 4.48 -6.83
C THR A 158 15.58 3.33 -6.17
N ILE A 159 16.18 2.15 -6.02
CA ILE A 159 15.55 1.00 -5.34
C ILE A 159 15.22 1.34 -3.88
N LEU A 160 16.11 2.05 -3.17
CA LEU A 160 15.92 2.39 -1.76
C LEU A 160 14.79 3.40 -1.54
N ILE A 161 14.65 4.40 -2.42
CA ILE A 161 13.65 5.46 -2.26
C ILE A 161 12.28 5.10 -2.85
N THR A 162 12.21 4.15 -3.78
CA THR A 162 10.95 3.80 -4.46
C THR A 162 9.82 3.44 -3.48
N PRO A 163 10.05 2.68 -2.39
CA PRO A 163 8.98 2.38 -1.42
C PRO A 163 8.50 3.54 -0.55
N LEU A 164 9.17 4.70 -0.57
CA LEU A 164 8.69 5.92 0.07
C LEU A 164 7.55 6.56 -0.72
N MET A 165 7.38 6.18 -1.99
CA MET A 165 6.20 6.55 -2.78
C MET A 165 4.96 5.86 -2.22
N SER A 166 3.88 6.61 -2.08
CA SER A 166 2.59 6.06 -1.63
C SER A 166 1.94 5.26 -2.74
N CYS A 167 2.05 3.93 -2.61
CA CYS A 167 1.42 2.97 -3.53
C CYS A 167 -0.11 2.96 -3.40
N SER A 168 -0.81 2.49 -4.44
CA SER A 168 -2.28 2.39 -4.47
C SER A 168 -2.88 1.68 -3.26
N ALA A 169 -2.22 0.62 -2.77
CA ALA A 169 -2.67 -0.17 -1.62
C ALA A 169 -2.74 0.63 -0.30
N ARG A 170 -2.18 1.84 -0.22
CA ARG A 170 -2.32 2.72 0.95
C ARG A 170 -3.61 3.53 0.95
N LEU A 171 -4.29 3.64 -0.19
CA LEU A 171 -5.49 4.45 -0.33
C LEU A 171 -6.61 4.03 0.63
N PRO A 172 -6.98 2.73 0.78
CA PRO A 172 -8.05 2.34 1.70
C PRO A 172 -7.76 2.73 3.16
N VAL A 173 -6.49 2.62 3.56
CA VAL A 173 -6.05 3.05 4.90
C VAL A 173 -6.19 4.55 5.06
N TYR A 174 -5.74 5.34 4.07
CA TYR A 174 -5.88 6.79 4.12
C TYR A 174 -7.33 7.25 4.08
N THR A 175 -8.19 6.66 3.25
CA THR A 175 -9.60 7.06 3.17
C THR A 175 -10.35 6.78 4.47
N ILE A 176 -10.06 5.66 5.14
CA ILE A 176 -10.63 5.36 6.45
C ILE A 176 -10.11 6.32 7.52
N LEU A 177 -8.81 6.51 7.63
CA LEU A 177 -8.22 7.39 8.66
C LEU A 177 -8.61 8.86 8.45
N ILE A 178 -8.61 9.34 7.21
CA ILE A 178 -9.02 10.72 6.87
C ILE A 178 -10.51 10.88 7.14
N GLY A 179 -11.33 9.90 6.75
CA GLY A 179 -12.77 9.90 7.02
C GLY A 179 -13.11 9.91 8.51
N LEU A 180 -12.26 9.30 9.33
CA LEU A 180 -12.43 9.19 10.78
C LEU A 180 -12.05 10.47 11.52
N VAL A 181 -10.94 11.09 11.12
CA VAL A 181 -10.25 12.11 11.91
C VAL A 181 -10.47 13.52 11.37
N ILE A 182 -10.67 13.67 10.06
CA ILE A 182 -10.69 14.97 9.39
C ILE A 182 -12.13 15.35 9.04
N PRO A 183 -12.61 16.53 9.48
CA PRO A 183 -13.98 16.94 9.25
C PRO A 183 -14.25 17.15 7.75
N LYS A 184 -15.45 16.77 7.31
CA LYS A 184 -15.98 17.03 5.96
C LYS A 184 -16.33 18.51 5.81
N THR A 185 -15.31 19.36 5.75
CA THR A 185 -15.45 20.81 5.53
C THR A 185 -14.88 21.17 4.16
N TYR A 186 -15.43 22.23 3.56
CA TYR A 186 -14.97 22.78 2.29
C TYR A 186 -14.23 24.09 2.55
N LEU A 187 -12.97 24.16 2.13
CA LEU A 187 -12.22 25.39 1.99
C LEU A 187 -12.67 26.07 0.67
N LEU A 188 -12.97 27.37 0.74
CA LEU A 188 -13.37 28.19 -0.42
C LEU A 188 -14.63 27.71 -1.18
N GLY A 189 -15.44 26.83 -0.61
CA GLY A 189 -16.68 26.32 -1.23
C GLY A 189 -16.49 25.19 -2.26
N PHE A 190 -15.26 24.92 -2.71
CA PHE A 190 -14.98 23.87 -3.71
C PHE A 190 -13.85 22.89 -3.31
N LEU A 191 -13.00 23.21 -2.34
CA LEU A 191 -11.89 22.33 -1.92
C LEU A 191 -12.25 21.55 -0.65
N GLY A 192 -12.51 20.25 -0.78
CA GLY A 192 -12.68 19.39 0.39
C GLY A 192 -11.35 19.21 1.16
N VAL A 193 -11.36 19.46 2.48
CA VAL A 193 -10.15 19.31 3.34
C VAL A 193 -9.58 17.89 3.27
N GLN A 194 -10.44 16.88 3.16
CA GLN A 194 -10.02 15.47 3.07
C GLN A 194 -9.18 15.20 1.82
N GLY A 195 -9.56 15.77 0.67
CA GLY A 195 -8.79 15.66 -0.57
C GLY A 195 -7.46 16.39 -0.49
N LEU A 196 -7.43 17.55 0.17
CA LEU A 196 -6.19 18.32 0.38
C LEU A 196 -5.18 17.55 1.24
N VAL A 197 -5.65 16.88 2.31
CA VAL A 197 -4.79 16.06 3.18
C VAL A 197 -4.26 14.87 2.41
N MET A 198 -5.10 14.21 1.63
CA MET A 198 -4.71 13.08 0.79
C MET A 198 -3.63 13.49 -0.22
N MET A 199 -3.81 14.61 -0.92
CA MET A 199 -2.79 15.20 -1.79
C MET A 199 -1.50 15.52 -1.01
N GLY A 200 -1.64 16.07 0.20
CA GLY A 200 -0.52 16.36 1.09
C GLY A 200 0.29 15.12 1.45
N LEU A 201 -0.35 14.00 1.80
CA LEU A 201 0.32 12.74 2.12
C LEU A 201 1.09 12.16 0.91
N TYR A 202 0.53 12.26 -0.30
CA TYR A 202 1.19 11.82 -1.53
C TYR A 202 2.42 12.68 -1.86
N LEU A 203 2.28 14.00 -1.75
CA LEU A 203 3.37 14.94 -1.99
C LEU A 203 4.47 14.80 -0.94
N LEU A 204 4.10 14.57 0.32
CA LEU A 204 5.02 14.34 1.43
C LEU A 204 5.87 13.08 1.22
N GLY A 205 5.30 11.99 0.70
CA GLY A 205 6.04 10.80 0.30
C GLY A 205 7.09 11.08 -0.78
N LEU A 206 6.72 11.83 -1.84
CA LEU A 206 7.64 12.22 -2.91
C LEU A 206 8.76 13.13 -2.42
N VAL A 207 8.42 14.16 -1.64
CA VAL A 207 9.41 15.10 -1.10
C VAL A 207 10.38 14.38 -0.17
N MET A 208 9.90 13.51 0.72
CA MET A 208 10.79 12.73 1.56
C MET A 208 11.63 11.72 0.79
N ALA A 209 11.12 11.12 -0.28
CA ALA A 209 11.93 10.25 -1.13
C ALA A 209 13.12 11.01 -1.74
N LEU A 210 12.91 12.26 -2.17
CA LEU A 210 13.97 13.14 -2.67
C LEU A 210 14.96 13.54 -1.58
N ILE A 211 14.48 13.90 -0.38
CA ILE A 211 15.33 14.22 0.78
C ILE A 211 16.17 13.02 1.20
N VAL A 212 15.57 11.83 1.32
CA VAL A 212 16.27 10.59 1.66
C VAL A 212 17.30 10.25 0.59
N SER A 213 16.97 10.43 -0.71
CA SER A 213 17.94 10.25 -1.80
C SER A 213 19.15 11.18 -1.64
N TYR A 214 18.88 12.46 -1.38
CA TYR A 214 19.91 13.47 -1.18
C TYR A 214 20.84 13.14 0.00
N VAL A 215 20.30 12.65 1.11
CA VAL A 215 21.10 12.23 2.28
C VAL A 215 21.84 10.92 2.00
N ALA A 216 21.16 9.92 1.43
CA ALA A 216 21.73 8.60 1.15
C ALA A 216 22.88 8.65 0.14
N LYS A 217 22.91 9.65 -0.76
CA LYS A 217 24.02 9.81 -1.73
C LYS A 217 25.37 10.05 -1.06
N TRP A 218 25.40 10.57 0.17
CA TRP A 218 26.63 10.77 0.95
C TRP A 218 27.10 9.48 1.63
N PHE A 219 26.18 8.62 2.05
CA PHE A 219 26.51 7.33 2.66
C PHE A 219 26.90 6.26 1.63
N ILE A 220 26.32 6.28 0.42
CA ILE A 220 26.58 5.29 -0.62
C ILE A 220 27.76 5.74 -1.49
N ASN A 221 28.96 5.27 -1.15
CA ASN A 221 30.21 5.64 -1.81
C ASN A 221 30.60 4.62 -2.90
N ILE A 222 29.90 4.65 -4.04
CA ILE A 222 30.25 3.87 -5.24
C ILE A 222 30.71 4.87 -6.32
N LYS A 223 31.96 4.73 -6.79
CA LYS A 223 32.59 5.63 -7.78
C LYS A 223 32.38 5.11 -9.20
N GLU A 224 31.18 5.29 -9.76
CA GLU A 224 30.91 5.12 -11.20
C GLU A 224 30.46 6.48 -11.75
N ARG A 225 31.06 6.96 -12.85
CA ARG A 225 30.59 8.18 -13.54
C ARG A 225 29.31 7.84 -14.31
N SER A 226 28.23 8.57 -14.10
CA SER A 226 27.06 8.46 -14.97
C SER A 226 27.26 9.34 -16.21
N PHE A 227 27.33 8.70 -17.38
CA PHE A 227 27.22 9.38 -18.65
C PHE A 227 25.77 9.27 -19.10
N PHE A 228 24.99 10.33 -18.93
CA PHE A 228 23.64 10.37 -19.48
C PHE A 228 23.71 10.78 -20.95
N ILE A 229 23.95 9.81 -21.82
CA ILE A 229 23.80 9.96 -23.28
C ILE A 229 22.47 9.29 -23.62
N LEU A 230 21.41 10.08 -23.72
CA LEU A 230 20.09 9.60 -24.12
C LEU A 230 19.88 9.95 -25.60
N GLU A 231 20.05 8.98 -26.49
CA GLU A 231 19.53 9.10 -27.86
C GLU A 231 18.00 9.12 -27.78
N LEU A 232 17.37 10.23 -28.16
CA LEU A 232 15.91 10.36 -28.14
C LEU A 232 15.31 9.47 -29.24
N PRO A 233 14.57 8.39 -28.89
CA PRO A 233 13.99 7.51 -29.91
C PRO A 233 12.85 8.24 -30.66
N THR A 234 12.65 7.94 -31.94
CA THR A 234 11.49 8.46 -32.70
C THR A 234 10.17 7.96 -32.10
N TYR A 235 9.10 8.76 -32.15
CA TYR A 235 7.76 8.30 -31.76
C TYR A 235 7.33 7.09 -32.61
N ARG A 236 6.76 6.09 -31.95
CA ARG A 236 6.20 4.89 -32.60
C ARG A 236 4.77 4.66 -32.11
N SER A 237 3.96 4.02 -32.94
CA SER A 237 2.65 3.56 -32.49
C SER A 237 2.83 2.39 -31.50
N PRO A 238 1.93 2.26 -30.51
CA PRO A 238 2.04 1.19 -29.53
C PRO A 238 1.84 -0.18 -30.17
N ARG A 239 2.63 -1.15 -29.71
CA ARG A 239 2.56 -2.52 -30.21
C ARG A 239 1.56 -3.29 -29.36
N TRP A 240 0.28 -3.28 -29.76
CA TRP A 240 -0.79 -3.99 -29.03
C TRP A 240 -0.48 -5.47 -28.78
N ASN A 241 0.23 -6.14 -29.71
CA ASN A 241 0.70 -7.52 -29.55
C ASN A 241 1.71 -7.72 -28.40
N ASN A 242 2.41 -6.68 -27.96
CA ASN A 242 3.32 -6.74 -26.82
C ASN A 242 2.63 -6.38 -25.50
N LEU A 243 1.63 -5.49 -25.57
CA LEU A 243 0.93 -4.94 -24.41
C LEU A 243 0.21 -6.03 -23.60
N ILE A 244 -0.67 -6.82 -24.24
CA ILE A 244 -1.47 -7.84 -23.53
C ILE A 244 -0.59 -8.96 -22.92
N PRO A 245 0.36 -9.57 -23.65
CA PRO A 245 1.24 -10.59 -23.08
C PRO A 245 2.07 -10.07 -21.90
N THR A 246 2.50 -8.80 -21.97
CA THR A 246 3.22 -8.16 -20.87
C THR A 246 2.33 -8.02 -19.63
N MET A 247 1.09 -7.54 -19.79
CA MET A 247 0.12 -7.43 -18.68
C MET A 247 -0.10 -8.79 -17.99
N ILE A 248 -0.35 -9.85 -18.78
CA ILE A 248 -0.59 -11.20 -18.26
C ILE A 248 0.67 -11.76 -17.59
N SER A 249 1.85 -11.56 -18.19
CA SER A 249 3.12 -12.02 -17.62
C SER A 249 3.38 -11.38 -16.25
N LYS A 250 3.14 -10.08 -16.12
CA LYS A 250 3.30 -9.36 -14.84
C LYS A 250 2.28 -9.80 -13.79
N ALA A 251 1.03 -10.00 -14.17
CA ALA A 251 0.01 -10.58 -13.30
C ALA A 251 0.41 -11.98 -12.80
N LYS A 252 0.89 -12.84 -13.70
CA LYS A 252 1.36 -14.19 -13.37
C LYS A 252 2.50 -14.15 -12.37
N ILE A 253 3.51 -13.31 -12.60
CA ILE A 253 4.62 -13.14 -11.65
C ILE A 253 4.09 -12.72 -10.28
N PHE A 254 3.14 -11.79 -10.21
CA PHE A 254 2.54 -11.37 -8.94
C PHE A 254 1.82 -12.53 -8.23
N VAL A 255 0.93 -13.26 -8.91
CA VAL A 255 0.16 -14.37 -8.32
C VAL A 255 1.08 -15.50 -7.84
N PHE A 256 2.09 -15.89 -8.63
CA PHE A 256 2.93 -17.05 -8.29
C PHE A 256 4.12 -16.73 -7.39
N ASP A 257 4.71 -15.52 -7.46
CA ASP A 257 5.83 -15.15 -6.59
C ASP A 257 5.34 -14.47 -5.31
N ALA A 258 4.52 -13.43 -5.43
CA ALA A 258 4.03 -12.69 -4.26
C ALA A 258 2.85 -13.41 -3.59
N GLY A 259 1.93 -13.98 -4.37
CA GLY A 259 0.75 -14.66 -3.84
C GLY A 259 1.07 -15.84 -2.93
N LYS A 260 2.14 -16.62 -3.20
CA LYS A 260 2.58 -17.69 -2.29
C LYS A 260 2.95 -17.16 -0.91
N VAL A 261 3.66 -16.03 -0.86
CA VAL A 261 4.08 -15.41 0.40
C VAL A 261 2.86 -14.86 1.14
N ILE A 262 1.96 -14.17 0.42
CA ILE A 262 0.71 -13.63 0.99
C ILE A 262 -0.14 -14.77 1.58
N MET A 263 -0.30 -15.88 0.87
CA MET A 263 -1.07 -17.03 1.34
C MET A 263 -0.47 -17.66 2.60
N VAL A 264 0.85 -17.86 2.66
CA VAL A 264 1.52 -18.35 3.87
C VAL A 264 1.29 -17.41 5.05
N ILE A 265 1.36 -16.10 4.85
CA ILE A 265 1.15 -15.16 5.94
C ILE A 265 -0.32 -15.08 6.35
N SER A 266 -1.27 -15.14 5.41
CA SER A 266 -2.70 -15.24 5.70
C SER A 266 -2.99 -16.43 6.63
N LEU A 267 -2.39 -17.59 6.33
CA LEU A 267 -2.50 -18.79 7.18
C LEU A 267 -1.86 -18.60 8.56
N ILE A 268 -0.69 -17.97 8.64
CA ILE A 268 -0.03 -17.66 9.92
C ILE A 268 -0.88 -16.68 10.73
N LEU A 269 -1.41 -15.63 10.11
CA LEU A 269 -2.25 -14.63 10.77
C LEU A 269 -3.54 -15.25 11.28
N TRP A 270 -4.21 -16.07 10.46
CA TRP A 270 -5.36 -16.86 10.89
C TRP A 270 -5.00 -17.75 12.08
N GLY A 271 -3.85 -18.44 12.05
CA GLY A 271 -3.40 -19.26 13.18
C GLY A 271 -3.16 -18.42 14.45
N LEU A 272 -2.53 -17.26 14.30
CA LEU A 272 -2.26 -16.36 15.43
C LEU A 272 -3.55 -15.74 15.99
N SER A 273 -4.56 -15.45 15.16
CA SER A 273 -5.85 -14.92 15.60
C SER A 273 -6.77 -15.98 16.20
N SER A 274 -6.72 -17.21 15.69
CA SER A 274 -7.63 -18.30 16.07
C SER A 274 -7.13 -19.12 17.26
N PHE A 275 -5.82 -19.12 17.54
CA PHE A 275 -5.23 -19.81 18.67
C PHE A 275 -4.66 -18.84 19.72
N GLY A 276 -4.68 -19.24 20.99
CA GLY A 276 -4.07 -18.51 22.10
C GLY A 276 -3.79 -19.43 23.29
N PRO A 277 -3.17 -18.93 24.37
CA PRO A 277 -2.84 -19.73 25.53
C PRO A 277 -4.09 -20.33 26.16
N GLY A 278 -4.14 -21.67 26.26
CA GLY A 278 -5.34 -22.43 26.60
C GLY A 278 -6.07 -21.93 27.85
N ARG A 279 -5.33 -21.59 28.92
CA ARG A 279 -5.91 -21.08 30.18
C ARG A 279 -6.59 -19.72 30.04
N SER A 280 -6.08 -18.83 29.19
CA SER A 280 -6.64 -17.49 29.01
C SER A 280 -7.91 -17.53 28.17
N MET A 281 -7.89 -18.32 27.09
CA MET A 281 -9.00 -18.44 26.15
C MET A 281 -10.16 -19.27 26.72
N GLN A 282 -9.87 -20.28 27.56
CA GLN A 282 -10.89 -21.02 28.31
C GLN A 282 -11.62 -20.11 29.32
N ARG A 283 -10.89 -19.32 30.11
CA ARG A 283 -11.50 -18.36 31.07
C ARG A 283 -12.43 -17.35 30.40
N VAL A 284 -12.04 -16.85 29.23
CA VAL A 284 -12.89 -15.94 28.45
C VAL A 284 -14.15 -16.65 27.99
N THR A 285 -14.01 -17.86 27.44
CA THR A 285 -15.14 -18.65 26.94
C THR A 285 -16.12 -18.98 28.08
N GLU A 286 -15.62 -19.47 29.21
CA GLU A 286 -16.40 -19.78 30.41
C GLU A 286 -17.12 -18.54 30.97
N ARG A 287 -16.44 -17.39 31.05
CA ARG A 287 -17.03 -16.13 31.55
C ARG A 287 -18.21 -15.69 30.70
N TYR A 288 -18.08 -15.74 29.37
CA TYR A 288 -19.14 -15.31 28.46
C TYR A 288 -20.24 -16.36 28.30
N GLU A 289 -19.95 -17.66 28.48
CA GLU A 289 -20.97 -18.71 28.58
C GLU A 289 -21.83 -18.53 29.85
N GLN A 290 -21.22 -18.19 30.98
CA GLN A 290 -21.96 -17.86 32.21
C GLN A 290 -22.83 -16.61 32.06
N LEU A 291 -22.33 -15.58 31.37
CA LEU A 291 -23.11 -14.36 31.09
C LEU A 291 -24.27 -14.64 30.13
N LYS A 292 -24.14 -15.60 29.20
CA LYS A 292 -25.25 -16.03 28.33
C LYS A 292 -26.33 -16.80 29.08
N THR A 293 -26.01 -17.47 30.19
CA THR A 293 -27.01 -18.19 31.00
C THR A 293 -27.85 -17.27 31.91
N GLN A 294 -27.56 -15.97 31.97
CA GLN A 294 -28.36 -15.03 32.75
C GLN A 294 -29.67 -14.65 32.03
N PRO A 295 -30.83 -14.66 32.73
CA PRO A 295 -32.10 -14.28 32.13
C PRO A 295 -32.10 -12.79 31.75
N GLY A 296 -32.35 -12.50 30.47
CA GLY A 296 -32.31 -11.14 29.88
C GLY A 296 -31.06 -10.82 29.06
N ALA A 297 -30.13 -11.77 28.90
CA ALA A 297 -28.91 -11.58 28.12
C ALA A 297 -29.20 -11.45 26.61
N ASN A 298 -28.68 -10.38 25.99
CA ASN A 298 -28.78 -10.21 24.55
C ASN A 298 -27.72 -11.08 23.84
N HIS A 299 -28.07 -12.32 23.52
CA HIS A 299 -27.15 -13.34 22.99
C HIS A 299 -26.35 -12.87 21.77
N ALA A 300 -26.95 -12.05 20.89
CA ALA A 300 -26.27 -11.49 19.71
C ALA A 300 -25.14 -10.52 20.09
N GLN A 301 -25.34 -9.70 21.12
CA GLN A 301 -24.34 -8.76 21.60
C GLN A 301 -23.22 -9.46 22.37
N LEU A 302 -23.57 -10.44 23.22
CA LEU A 302 -22.58 -11.25 23.93
C LEU A 302 -21.72 -12.10 22.99
N ASN A 303 -22.27 -12.60 21.88
CA ASN A 303 -21.49 -13.34 20.87
C ASN A 303 -20.41 -12.45 20.25
N LYS A 304 -20.73 -11.18 19.95
CA LYS A 304 -19.78 -10.20 19.40
C LYS A 304 -18.70 -9.79 20.41
N GLU A 305 -19.08 -9.65 21.68
CA GLU A 305 -18.11 -9.36 22.74
C GLU A 305 -17.18 -10.56 23.01
N LEU A 306 -17.72 -11.78 22.97
CA LEU A 306 -16.96 -13.01 23.09
C LEU A 306 -15.93 -13.17 21.95
N SER A 307 -16.29 -12.87 20.70
CA SER A 307 -15.34 -12.96 19.58
C SER A 307 -14.20 -11.94 19.73
N THR A 308 -14.52 -10.71 20.14
CA THR A 308 -13.52 -9.66 20.43
C THR A 308 -12.59 -10.08 21.58
N ALA A 309 -13.14 -10.59 22.68
CA ALA A 309 -12.36 -11.02 23.85
C ALA A 309 -11.49 -12.26 23.54
N LYS A 310 -11.99 -13.20 22.73
CA LYS A 310 -11.20 -14.33 22.24
C LYS A 310 -10.02 -13.86 21.41
N LEU A 311 -10.24 -12.91 20.49
CA LEU A 311 -9.18 -12.31 19.67
C LEU A 311 -8.15 -11.57 20.53
N GLU A 312 -8.56 -10.87 21.59
CA GLU A 312 -7.63 -10.23 22.55
C GLU A 312 -6.75 -11.25 23.30
N SER A 313 -7.30 -12.44 23.60
CA SER A 313 -6.57 -13.55 24.24
C SER A 313 -5.78 -14.44 23.26
N SER A 314 -5.86 -14.17 21.96
CA SER A 314 -5.14 -14.92 20.93
C SER A 314 -3.64 -14.60 20.93
N TYR A 315 -2.84 -15.41 20.23
CA TYR A 315 -1.42 -15.11 20.03
C TYR A 315 -1.21 -13.79 19.28
N ALA A 316 -2.10 -13.43 18.35
CA ALA A 316 -2.10 -12.11 17.71
C ALA A 316 -2.37 -11.00 18.75
N GLY A 317 -3.33 -11.22 19.65
CA GLY A 317 -3.61 -10.37 20.82
C GLY A 317 -2.38 -10.10 21.67
N ILE A 318 -1.66 -11.16 22.03
CA ILE A 318 -0.45 -11.10 22.83
C ILE A 318 0.66 -10.36 22.08
N LEU A 319 0.87 -10.65 20.79
CA LEU A 319 1.85 -9.95 19.97
C LEU A 319 1.56 -8.44 19.90
N GLY A 320 0.29 -8.06 19.72
CA GLY A 320 -0.13 -6.66 19.76
C GLY A 320 0.22 -5.97 21.09
N LYS A 321 -0.09 -6.62 22.22
CA LYS A 321 0.23 -6.12 23.56
C LYS A 321 1.72 -6.09 23.86
N THR A 322 2.52 -6.97 23.26
CA THR A 322 3.99 -6.92 23.42
C THR A 322 4.62 -5.73 22.69
N ILE A 323 4.03 -5.30 21.57
CA ILE A 323 4.49 -4.11 20.82
C ILE A 323 3.90 -2.83 21.42
N GLU A 324 2.76 -2.90 22.12
CA GLU A 324 2.05 -1.77 22.74
C GLU A 324 2.97 -0.75 23.43
N PRO A 325 3.92 -1.11 24.32
CA PRO A 325 4.78 -0.14 25.01
C PRO A 325 5.60 0.75 24.06
N VAL A 326 6.00 0.21 22.91
CA VAL A 326 6.77 0.94 21.89
C VAL A 326 5.85 1.86 21.09
N ILE A 327 4.58 1.50 20.91
CA ILE A 327 3.63 2.26 20.09
C ILE A 327 2.73 3.21 20.90
N THR A 328 2.61 3.05 22.22
CA THR A 328 1.86 3.96 23.08
C THR A 328 2.34 5.42 22.99
N PRO A 329 3.66 5.73 22.89
CA PRO A 329 4.16 7.09 22.68
C PRO A 329 3.68 7.75 21.38
N LEU A 330 3.25 6.97 20.39
CA LEU A 330 2.69 7.42 19.12
C LEU A 330 1.18 7.65 19.18
N GLY A 331 0.55 7.31 20.32
CA GLY A 331 -0.88 7.35 20.51
C GLY A 331 -1.61 6.13 19.96
N TYR A 332 -0.97 4.97 19.87
CA TYR A 332 -1.60 3.74 19.38
C TYR A 332 -1.96 2.80 20.54
N ASP A 333 -2.99 1.96 20.34
CA ASP A 333 -3.38 0.89 21.25
C ASP A 333 -2.92 -0.47 20.72
N TRP A 334 -3.11 -1.53 21.52
CA TRP A 334 -2.82 -2.90 21.09
C TRP A 334 -3.55 -3.32 19.81
N LYS A 335 -4.76 -2.81 19.53
CA LYS A 335 -5.52 -3.12 18.31
C LYS A 335 -4.83 -2.55 17.07
N ILE A 336 -4.42 -1.29 17.12
CA ILE A 336 -3.57 -0.68 16.10
C ILE A 336 -2.25 -1.45 16.01
N GLY A 337 -1.66 -1.87 17.13
CA GLY A 337 -0.47 -2.72 17.15
C GLY A 337 -0.63 -4.02 16.35
N ILE A 338 -1.72 -4.76 16.56
CA ILE A 338 -2.02 -5.97 15.77
C ILE A 338 -2.13 -5.61 14.28
N ALA A 339 -2.90 -4.57 13.96
CA ALA A 339 -3.09 -4.16 12.58
C ALA A 339 -1.79 -3.70 11.91
N LEU A 340 -0.86 -3.08 12.65
CA LEU A 340 0.48 -2.73 12.14
C LEU A 340 1.32 -3.96 11.82
N ILE A 341 1.26 -4.99 12.68
CA ILE A 341 1.96 -6.27 12.46
C ILE A 341 1.35 -7.00 11.25
N THR A 342 0.03 -7.13 11.18
CA THR A 342 -0.63 -7.80 10.07
C THR A 342 -0.43 -7.02 8.76
N SER A 343 -0.43 -5.68 8.82
CA SER A 343 -0.14 -4.82 7.67
C SER A 343 1.28 -4.99 7.13
N PHE A 344 2.24 -5.42 7.95
CA PHE A 344 3.61 -5.65 7.48
C PHE A 344 3.68 -6.77 6.44
N ALA A 345 2.82 -7.76 6.58
CA ALA A 345 2.67 -8.85 5.61
C ALA A 345 2.10 -8.34 4.28
N ALA A 346 0.99 -7.63 4.37
CA ALA A 346 0.21 -7.10 3.26
C ALA A 346 -0.54 -5.86 3.77
N ARG A 347 -0.34 -4.70 3.15
CA ARG A 347 -0.82 -3.39 3.66
C ARG A 347 -2.34 -3.31 3.67
N GLU A 348 -2.93 -3.93 2.68
CA GLU A 348 -4.37 -4.09 2.45
C GLU A 348 -5.08 -4.84 3.59
N VAL A 349 -4.36 -5.71 4.31
CA VAL A 349 -4.91 -6.48 5.44
C VAL A 349 -5.20 -5.58 6.64
N PHE A 350 -4.74 -4.31 6.65
CA PHE A 350 -5.09 -3.35 7.69
C PHE A 350 -6.60 -3.24 7.89
N VAL A 351 -7.34 -2.99 6.80
CA VAL A 351 -8.79 -2.73 6.86
C VAL A 351 -9.52 -3.98 7.30
N GLY A 352 -9.18 -5.13 6.73
CA GLY A 352 -9.72 -6.42 7.15
C GLY A 352 -9.44 -6.72 8.62
N THR A 353 -8.20 -6.52 9.09
CA THR A 353 -7.84 -6.74 10.49
C THR A 353 -8.62 -5.81 11.42
N MET A 354 -8.79 -4.54 11.04
CA MET A 354 -9.58 -3.58 11.81
C MET A 354 -11.07 -3.93 11.82
N ALA A 355 -11.64 -4.37 10.70
CA ALA A 355 -13.01 -4.87 10.63
C ALA A 355 -13.22 -6.05 11.61
N THR A 356 -12.31 -7.02 11.59
CA THR A 356 -12.34 -8.16 12.53
C THR A 356 -12.17 -7.71 13.99
N LEU A 357 -11.21 -6.84 14.29
CA LEU A 357 -10.91 -6.34 15.66
C LEU A 357 -12.04 -5.51 16.28
N TYR A 358 -12.82 -4.83 15.45
CA TYR A 358 -13.99 -4.07 15.87
C TYR A 358 -15.31 -4.85 15.71
N SER A 359 -15.23 -6.14 15.35
CA SER A 359 -16.38 -7.03 15.14
C SER A 359 -17.44 -6.42 14.23
N VAL A 360 -16.95 -5.77 13.17
CA VAL A 360 -17.76 -5.35 12.04
C VAL A 360 -17.93 -6.61 11.19
N GLY A 361 -19.17 -7.06 10.98
CA GLY A 361 -19.43 -8.23 10.14
C GLY A 361 -19.09 -7.96 8.67
N ASP A 362 -19.13 -9.00 7.84
CA ASP A 362 -18.80 -8.92 6.40
C ASP A 362 -19.76 -8.03 5.57
N ASP A 363 -20.84 -7.48 6.16
CA ASP A 363 -21.82 -6.60 5.51
C ASP A 363 -21.37 -5.13 5.35
N ASP A 364 -20.13 -4.75 5.72
CA ASP A 364 -19.64 -3.35 5.65
C ASP A 364 -18.76 -3.07 4.43
N ALA A 365 -19.32 -3.25 3.22
CA ALA A 365 -18.63 -3.02 1.94
C ALA A 365 -18.04 -1.59 1.81
N ASP A 366 -18.66 -0.58 2.42
CA ASP A 366 -18.23 0.82 2.36
C ASP A 366 -17.32 1.26 3.55
N GLY A 367 -17.08 0.36 4.51
CA GLY A 367 -16.31 0.65 5.72
C GLY A 367 -16.96 1.71 6.64
N LEU A 368 -18.27 1.94 6.52
CA LEU A 368 -19.01 2.96 7.26
C LEU A 368 -19.25 2.52 8.71
N VAL A 369 -19.65 1.27 8.90
CA VAL A 369 -19.88 0.68 10.23
C VAL A 369 -18.56 0.61 11.00
N LEU A 370 -17.45 0.29 10.31
CA LEU A 370 -16.12 0.32 10.86
C LEU A 370 -15.70 1.72 11.32
N LYS A 371 -15.91 2.76 10.49
CA LYS A 371 -15.61 4.14 10.87
C LYS A 371 -16.38 4.57 12.12
N GLU A 372 -17.65 4.23 12.23
CA GLU A 372 -18.45 4.55 13.42
C GLU A 372 -17.94 3.84 14.68
N LYS A 373 -17.62 2.54 14.58
CA LYS A 373 -17.06 1.77 15.69
C LYS A 373 -15.70 2.28 16.13
N MET A 374 -14.82 2.61 15.18
CA MET A 374 -13.51 3.21 15.47
C MET A 374 -13.67 4.58 16.13
N LYS A 375 -14.63 5.39 15.70
CA LYS A 375 -14.89 6.73 16.28
C LYS A 375 -15.43 6.63 17.71
N ALA A 376 -16.23 5.61 18.00
CA ALA A 376 -16.76 5.34 19.33
C ALA A 376 -15.76 4.66 20.27
N ALA A 377 -14.63 4.15 19.76
CA ALA A 377 -13.63 3.44 20.54
C ALA A 377 -12.94 4.37 21.55
N LYS A 378 -12.99 3.99 22.83
CA LYS A 378 -12.36 4.71 23.94
C LYS A 378 -11.27 3.87 24.58
N ARG A 379 -10.22 4.54 25.03
CA ARG A 379 -9.15 3.97 25.86
C ARG A 379 -9.67 3.68 27.28
N PRO A 380 -8.94 2.89 28.09
CA PRO A 380 -9.26 2.69 29.50
C PRO A 380 -9.43 4.02 30.28
N ASP A 381 -8.69 5.05 29.88
CA ASP A 381 -8.74 6.40 30.46
C ASP A 381 -9.94 7.26 29.99
N GLY A 382 -10.83 6.71 29.16
CA GLY A 382 -12.02 7.41 28.63
C GLY A 382 -11.78 8.30 27.41
N THR A 383 -10.53 8.60 27.06
CA THR A 383 -10.17 9.36 25.85
C THR A 383 -10.42 8.54 24.56
N PRO A 384 -10.81 9.15 23.44
CA PRO A 384 -10.97 8.44 22.17
C PRO A 384 -9.64 7.82 21.71
N VAL A 385 -9.69 6.59 21.19
CA VAL A 385 -8.50 5.90 20.63
C VAL A 385 -8.00 6.65 19.39
N PHE A 386 -8.94 7.06 18.53
CA PHE A 386 -8.68 7.83 17.32
C PHE A 386 -9.02 9.31 17.55
N ASN A 387 -8.05 10.08 18.04
CA ASN A 387 -8.12 11.53 18.07
C ASN A 387 -7.34 12.12 16.90
N LEU A 388 -7.34 13.46 16.76
CA LEU A 388 -6.64 14.11 15.64
C LEU A 388 -5.14 13.79 15.63
N ALA A 389 -4.51 13.79 16.81
CA ALA A 389 -3.10 13.46 16.96
C ALA A 389 -2.77 12.02 16.54
N SER A 390 -3.51 11.02 17.04
CA SER A 390 -3.26 9.60 16.75
C SER A 390 -3.61 9.26 15.31
N GLY A 391 -4.65 9.91 14.74
CA GLY A 391 -5.00 9.83 13.33
C GLY A 391 -3.90 10.31 12.40
N LEU A 392 -3.39 11.53 12.61
CA LEU A 392 -2.30 12.10 11.81
C LEU A 392 -0.98 11.32 12.00
N SER A 393 -0.66 10.95 13.24
CA SER A 393 0.47 10.07 13.56
C SER A 393 0.40 8.77 12.75
N LEU A 394 -0.76 8.10 12.74
CA LEU A 394 -0.95 6.84 12.02
C LEU A 394 -0.86 7.02 10.51
N MET A 395 -1.42 8.10 9.94
CA MET A 395 -1.26 8.40 8.51
C MET A 395 0.21 8.53 8.13
N ILE A 396 0.98 9.30 8.91
CA ILE A 396 2.42 9.52 8.67
C ILE A 396 3.21 8.23 8.84
N PHE A 397 2.84 7.39 9.81
CA PHE A 397 3.42 6.06 9.95
C PHE A 397 3.23 5.25 8.67
N TYR A 398 2.02 5.20 8.12
CA TYR A 398 1.73 4.48 6.88
C TYR A 398 2.37 5.11 5.64
N VAL A 399 2.65 6.43 5.61
CA VAL A 399 3.42 7.05 4.52
C VAL A 399 4.85 6.54 4.47
N PHE A 400 5.52 6.38 5.62
CA PHE A 400 6.94 6.04 5.64
C PHE A 400 7.24 4.58 5.92
N ALA A 401 6.34 3.85 6.59
CA ALA A 401 6.60 2.49 7.02
C ALA A 401 6.74 1.54 5.82
N MET A 402 7.75 0.67 5.91
CA MET A 402 8.00 -0.39 4.94
C MET A 402 7.11 -1.60 5.24
N GLN A 403 5.85 -1.54 4.82
CA GLN A 403 4.85 -2.56 5.16
C GLN A 403 4.57 -3.54 4.02
N CYS A 404 5.56 -3.93 3.20
CA CYS A 404 5.29 -4.79 2.06
C CYS A 404 6.36 -5.88 1.94
N MET A 405 6.04 -7.10 2.36
CA MET A 405 7.00 -8.20 2.32
C MET A 405 7.47 -8.51 0.89
N SER A 406 6.57 -8.36 -0.09
CA SER A 406 6.92 -8.53 -1.50
C SER A 406 7.96 -7.50 -1.98
N THR A 407 7.97 -6.27 -1.42
CA THR A 407 9.01 -5.29 -1.74
C THR A 407 10.36 -5.71 -1.17
N LEU A 408 10.43 -6.24 0.06
CA LEU A 408 11.68 -6.76 0.62
C LEU A 408 12.26 -7.90 -0.22
N VAL A 409 11.40 -8.81 -0.68
CA VAL A 409 11.81 -9.94 -1.53
C VAL A 409 12.33 -9.45 -2.88
N ILE A 410 11.68 -8.48 -3.54
CA ILE A 410 12.17 -7.99 -4.83
C ILE A 410 13.45 -7.16 -4.66
N VAL A 411 13.59 -6.37 -3.59
CA VAL A 411 14.84 -5.66 -3.27
C VAL A 411 15.97 -6.68 -3.09
N LYS A 412 15.73 -7.79 -2.39
CA LYS A 412 16.71 -8.89 -2.27
C LYS A 412 17.06 -9.47 -3.65
N LYS A 413 16.06 -9.74 -4.51
CA LYS A 413 16.29 -10.27 -5.86
C LYS A 413 17.14 -9.30 -6.71
N GLU A 414 16.88 -8.00 -6.64
CA GLU A 414 17.63 -6.98 -7.40
C GLU A 414 19.03 -6.69 -6.85
N THR A 415 19.17 -6.63 -5.52
CA THR A 415 20.45 -6.32 -4.86
C THR A 415 21.31 -7.56 -4.57
N LYS A 416 20.77 -8.76 -4.84
CA LYS A 416 21.37 -10.08 -4.61
C LYS A 416 21.80 -10.37 -3.17
N THR A 417 21.47 -9.51 -2.21
CA THR A 417 21.93 -9.60 -0.81
C THR A 417 20.82 -9.18 0.16
N TRP A 418 20.82 -9.72 1.38
CA TRP A 418 19.87 -9.33 2.43
C TRP A 418 20.25 -8.03 3.16
N LYS A 419 21.48 -7.54 2.96
CA LYS A 419 21.97 -6.31 3.57
C LYS A 419 21.07 -5.11 3.26
N TRP A 420 20.72 -4.90 2.00
CA TRP A 420 19.93 -3.75 1.57
C TRP A 420 18.46 -3.81 2.01
N PRO A 421 17.72 -4.92 1.87
CA PRO A 421 16.38 -5.06 2.43
C PRO A 421 16.31 -4.78 3.93
N ILE A 422 17.28 -5.28 4.72
CA ILE A 422 17.30 -5.08 6.17
C ILE A 422 17.60 -3.62 6.52
N ILE A 423 18.59 -3.00 5.87
CA ILE A 423 18.86 -1.56 6.03
C ILE A 423 17.61 -0.76 5.70
N GLN A 424 16.93 -1.13 4.61
CA GLN A 424 15.72 -0.46 4.15
C GLN A 424 14.58 -0.56 5.15
N LEU A 425 14.36 -1.76 5.68
CA LEU A 425 13.35 -2.00 6.72
C LEU A 425 13.62 -1.16 7.98
N ILE A 426 14.86 -1.16 8.45
CA ILE A 426 15.25 -0.45 9.68
C ILE A 426 15.13 1.06 9.49
N TYR A 427 15.70 1.63 8.43
CA TYR A 427 15.66 3.08 8.26
C TYR A 427 14.24 3.59 7.99
N MET A 428 13.44 2.88 7.19
CA MET A 428 12.07 3.30 6.87
C MET A 428 11.16 3.21 8.10
N THR A 429 11.29 2.13 8.88
CA THR A 429 10.53 1.97 10.12
C THR A 429 10.97 2.98 11.18
N GLY A 430 12.27 3.23 11.29
CA GLY A 430 12.81 4.27 12.18
C GLY A 430 12.35 5.68 11.78
N LEU A 431 12.39 6.01 10.49
CA LEU A 431 11.86 7.26 9.95
C LEU A 431 10.37 7.40 10.23
N ALA A 432 9.59 6.35 9.97
CA ALA A 432 8.16 6.32 10.24
C ALA A 432 7.86 6.55 11.72
N TYR A 433 8.58 5.87 12.60
CA TYR A 433 8.43 6.01 14.05
C TYR A 433 8.72 7.44 14.51
N VAL A 434 9.88 7.99 14.14
CA VAL A 434 10.30 9.34 14.57
C VAL A 434 9.34 10.40 14.05
N MET A 435 8.98 10.35 12.75
CA MET A 435 8.08 11.35 12.15
C MET A 435 6.67 11.27 12.74
N SER A 436 6.16 10.06 12.99
CA SER A 436 4.84 9.87 13.61
C SER A 436 4.85 10.34 15.07
N TRP A 437 5.93 10.09 15.81
CA TRP A 437 6.08 10.57 17.18
C TRP A 437 6.12 12.10 17.25
N ILE A 438 6.87 12.75 16.36
CA ILE A 438 6.90 14.22 16.25
C ILE A 438 5.49 14.75 15.99
N VAL A 439 4.77 14.17 15.03
CA VAL A 439 3.40 14.60 14.69
C VAL A 439 2.46 14.37 15.87
N TYR A 440 2.55 13.24 16.56
CA TYR A 440 1.72 13.00 17.75
C TYR A 440 1.97 14.06 18.84
N GLN A 441 3.23 14.39 19.14
CA GLN A 441 3.55 15.38 20.17
C GLN A 441 3.11 16.80 19.80
N ILE A 442 3.14 17.16 18.52
CA ILE A 442 2.71 18.49 18.04
C ILE A 442 1.19 18.67 18.18
N PHE A 443 0.42 17.60 17.98
CA PHE A 443 -1.05 17.65 17.90
C PHE A 443 -1.78 17.11 19.15
N LYS A 444 -1.05 16.63 20.16
CA LYS A 444 -1.62 15.97 21.36
C LYS A 444 -2.43 16.91 22.24
#